data_AF-A0AA96ZJ12-F1
#
_entry.id   AF-A0AA96ZJ12-F1
#
_cell.length_a   1.000
_cell.length_b   1.000
_cell.length_c   1.000
_cell.angle_alpha   90.00
_cell.angle_beta   90.00
_cell.angle_gamma   90.00
#
_symmetry.space_group_name_H-M   'P 1'
#
loop_
_entity.id
_entity.type
_entity.pdbx_description
1 polymer ?
#
loop_
_entity_poly.entity_id
_entity_poly.type
_entity_poly.pdbx_seq_one_letter_code
_entity_poly.pdbx_strand_id
1 'polypeptide(L)'
;MAMIPPPDAADFTFTLADALDIPVRVRSDGDLTKWHSRQAPKAVQPWSTAGTLPPDGEYLATTTWRQLVLAATSAGRDLAPWLGKTPALAVNELIARVAPLQAYLALEDVAAPAGAAGRRLFVNTVYRHGTERSAHAAFGYHLGMTMAQWLTVGMAGLPATVHLEACGIPELTDPTKKFPDLYGNHVVEALPWLIEAKAGKALGEPEMRKGQGQLNQASAKLAVPHRQVLCGTVLPKPHRWKDDHLVMMVHTALAAPSPDGSVYSLPDPPSGGDAPPLDETPDELLRATRANLLVFRALAFGAVQDLRVVPLANAAPDSAGHVRHDGRAQPLERDARTRELRAMVLDAGVPYEWVRAHEGDSVREFVVGRIPGIGLHLGLSLGMFAACARLHQVQAEVPAEEPLFPADPVLTGRGEDEEREAVSREARRTFYEREDERLETARRDMARAYATREVPTWLLRDAPTVVERPEARGGLLEARTAETYVAVESADPILSGRR
;
A
#
# COMPACT_ATOMS: atom_id res chain seq x y z
N MET A 1 -42.02 18.51 -11.25
CA MET A 1 -40.70 18.67 -11.93
C MET A 1 -39.68 18.85 -10.81
N ALA A 2 -39.20 17.75 -10.22
CA ALA A 2 -38.18 16.81 -10.71
C ALA A 2 -36.77 17.31 -10.39
N MET A 3 -36.11 16.61 -9.47
CA MET A 3 -34.66 16.48 -9.50
C MET A 3 -34.37 14.99 -9.43
N ILE A 4 -34.01 14.42 -10.57
CA ILE A 4 -33.31 13.15 -10.65
C ILE A 4 -31.87 13.52 -11.01
N PRO A 5 -30.88 13.16 -10.20
CA PRO A 5 -29.48 13.41 -10.53
C PRO A 5 -29.07 12.61 -11.79
N PRO A 6 -28.13 13.11 -12.60
CA PRO A 6 -27.65 12.41 -13.79
C PRO A 6 -27.04 11.03 -13.47
N PRO A 7 -27.02 10.08 -14.43
CA PRO A 7 -26.42 8.74 -14.27
C PRO A 7 -24.91 8.74 -13.96
N ASP A 8 -24.27 9.90 -14.07
CA ASP A 8 -22.85 10.20 -13.95
C ASP A 8 -22.55 11.20 -12.81
N ALA A 9 -23.47 11.36 -11.86
CA ALA A 9 -23.18 12.06 -10.61
C ALA A 9 -22.14 11.25 -9.80
N ALA A 10 -20.87 11.69 -9.86
CA ALA A 10 -19.79 11.17 -9.03
C ALA A 10 -20.08 11.48 -7.55
N ASP A 11 -20.82 10.56 -6.92
CA ASP A 11 -21.02 10.43 -5.49
C ASP A 11 -19.66 10.25 -4.82
N PHE A 12 -19.18 11.22 -4.04
CA PHE A 12 -18.35 10.93 -2.85
C PHE A 12 -18.35 12.12 -1.88
N THR A 13 -19.50 12.45 -1.27
CA THR A 13 -19.43 13.15 0.03
C THR A 13 -18.99 12.13 1.10
N PHE A 14 -17.68 12.03 1.31
CA PHE A 14 -17.11 11.19 2.36
C PHE A 14 -17.25 11.89 3.73
N THR A 15 -18.33 11.60 4.46
CA THR A 15 -18.48 12.00 5.87
C THR A 15 -17.99 10.87 6.78
N LEU A 16 -16.68 10.61 6.78
CA LEU A 16 -16.00 9.74 7.75
C LEU A 16 -15.14 10.59 8.67
N ALA A 17 -14.99 10.18 9.92
CA ALA A 17 -14.20 10.93 10.90
C ALA A 17 -12.71 11.05 10.53
N ASP A 18 -12.21 10.21 9.61
CA ASP A 18 -10.84 10.18 9.12
C ASP A 18 -10.68 10.50 7.62
N ALA A 19 -11.74 10.97 6.95
CA ALA A 19 -11.66 11.39 5.55
C ALA A 19 -10.77 12.64 5.36
N LEU A 20 -10.01 12.67 4.28
CA LEU A 20 -9.09 13.76 3.96
C LEU A 20 -8.90 13.90 2.44
N ASP A 21 -8.49 15.09 2.00
CA ASP A 21 -8.26 15.41 0.60
C ASP A 21 -6.77 15.57 0.30
N ILE A 22 -6.31 14.98 -0.80
CA ILE A 22 -4.96 15.16 -1.33
C ILE A 22 -5.08 15.83 -2.72
N PRO A 23 -4.57 17.05 -2.89
CA PRO A 23 -4.43 17.62 -4.22
C PRO A 23 -3.41 16.85 -5.04
N VAL A 24 -3.80 16.46 -6.26
CA VAL A 24 -2.98 15.70 -7.20
C VAL A 24 -2.98 16.40 -8.55
N ARG A 25 -1.81 16.67 -9.11
CA ARG A 25 -1.67 17.15 -10.49
C ARG A 25 -1.15 16.02 -11.37
N VAL A 26 -1.90 15.64 -12.40
CA VAL A 26 -1.53 14.60 -13.38
C VAL A 26 -1.09 15.27 -14.68
N ARG A 27 0.02 14.81 -15.26
CA ARG A 27 0.61 15.31 -16.51
C ARG A 27 1.20 14.18 -17.34
N SER A 28 1.02 14.24 -18.66
CA SER A 28 1.60 13.30 -19.62
C SER A 28 2.45 13.95 -20.70
N ASP A 29 2.52 15.28 -20.71
CA ASP A 29 3.29 16.09 -21.66
C ASP A 29 4.80 16.16 -21.38
N GLY A 30 5.29 15.45 -20.37
CA GLY A 30 6.70 15.46 -19.96
C GLY A 30 7.15 16.75 -19.27
N ASP A 31 6.24 17.66 -18.95
CA ASP A 31 6.53 18.87 -18.19
C ASP A 31 6.81 18.51 -16.73
N LEU A 32 8.09 18.43 -16.36
CA LEU A 32 8.56 18.13 -14.99
C LEU A 32 8.64 19.40 -14.12
N THR A 33 8.03 20.51 -14.52
CA THR A 33 8.07 21.75 -13.74
C THR A 33 7.40 21.55 -12.38
N LYS A 34 7.94 22.25 -11.39
CA LYS A 34 7.41 22.23 -10.03
C LYS A 34 5.97 22.72 -9.98
N TRP A 35 5.10 22.00 -9.27
CA TRP A 35 3.78 22.51 -8.93
C TRP A 35 3.92 23.57 -7.83
N HIS A 36 3.52 24.79 -8.13
CA HIS A 36 3.59 25.86 -7.15
C HIS A 36 2.50 25.67 -6.10
N SER A 37 2.86 25.70 -4.82
CA SER A 37 1.90 25.55 -3.71
C SER A 37 0.77 26.59 -3.66
N ARG A 38 0.87 27.69 -4.43
CA ARG A 38 -0.24 28.64 -4.63
C ARG A 38 -1.31 28.16 -5.62
N GLN A 39 -0.99 27.19 -6.46
CA GLN A 39 -1.89 26.60 -7.46
C GLN A 39 -2.62 25.38 -6.90
N ALA A 40 -1.98 24.58 -6.06
CA ALA A 40 -2.59 23.39 -5.47
C ALA A 40 -3.92 23.62 -4.71
N PRO A 41 -4.13 24.74 -3.99
CA PRO A 41 -5.44 25.07 -3.42
C PRO A 41 -6.58 25.17 -4.45
N LYS A 42 -6.26 25.38 -5.73
CA LYS A 42 -7.24 25.50 -6.83
C LYS A 42 -7.68 24.15 -7.40
N ALA A 43 -7.04 23.04 -7.01
CA ALA A 43 -7.51 21.72 -7.38
C ALA A 43 -8.89 21.48 -6.75
N VAL A 44 -9.91 21.38 -7.62
CA VAL A 44 -11.32 21.22 -7.22
C VAL A 44 -12.00 20.07 -7.96
N GLN A 45 -11.37 19.52 -8.99
CA GLN A 45 -11.96 18.42 -9.75
C GLN A 45 -11.89 17.14 -8.91
N PRO A 46 -13.00 16.42 -8.70
CA PRO A 46 -12.93 15.14 -8.01
C PRO A 46 -12.11 14.13 -8.83
N TRP A 47 -11.50 13.15 -8.15
CA TRP A 47 -10.89 12.02 -8.84
C TRP A 47 -11.97 11.25 -9.61
N SER A 48 -11.91 11.31 -10.94
CA SER A 48 -13.07 10.99 -11.81
C SER A 48 -13.52 9.55 -11.73
N THR A 49 -12.57 8.60 -11.74
CA THR A 49 -12.85 7.17 -11.84
C THR A 49 -11.97 6.42 -10.85
N ALA A 50 -12.60 5.60 -10.01
CA ALA A 50 -11.88 4.71 -9.12
C ALA A 50 -11.17 3.63 -9.93
N GLY A 51 -9.88 3.39 -9.67
CA GLY A 51 -9.15 2.29 -10.30
C GLY A 51 -8.46 2.64 -11.62
N THR A 52 -8.42 3.91 -12.02
CA THR A 52 -7.64 4.37 -13.17
C THR A 52 -6.98 5.73 -12.88
N LEU A 53 -5.91 6.05 -13.62
CA LEU A 53 -5.38 7.41 -13.65
C LEU A 53 -6.29 8.30 -14.51
N PRO A 54 -6.67 9.49 -14.02
CA PRO A 54 -7.41 10.45 -14.82
C PRO A 54 -6.50 11.10 -15.88
N PRO A 55 -7.06 11.79 -16.89
CA PRO A 55 -6.28 12.54 -17.86
C PRO A 55 -5.50 13.71 -17.21
N ASP A 56 -4.74 14.45 -18.01
CA ASP A 56 -3.99 15.62 -17.55
C ASP A 56 -4.90 16.65 -16.87
N GLY A 57 -4.57 17.05 -15.65
CA GLY A 57 -5.43 17.90 -14.84
C GLY A 57 -4.98 18.11 -13.39
N GLU A 58 -5.76 18.89 -12.65
CA GLU A 58 -5.58 19.15 -11.21
C GLU A 58 -6.80 18.63 -10.44
N TYR A 59 -6.59 17.59 -9.66
CA TYR A 59 -7.61 16.83 -8.96
C TYR A 59 -7.51 16.99 -7.44
N LEU A 60 -8.65 16.86 -6.78
CA LEU A 60 -8.77 16.73 -5.34
C LEU A 60 -9.19 15.28 -5.05
N ALA A 61 -8.22 14.45 -4.69
CA ALA A 61 -8.41 13.05 -4.41
C ALA A 61 -8.82 12.85 -2.94
N THR A 62 -10.09 12.55 -2.70
CA THR A 62 -10.59 12.26 -1.35
C THR A 62 -10.30 10.81 -0.98
N THR A 63 -9.71 10.61 0.20
CA THR A 63 -9.31 9.32 0.77
C THR A 63 -9.54 9.30 2.29
N THR A 64 -9.00 8.31 2.99
CA THR A 64 -9.08 8.17 4.44
C THR A 64 -7.68 7.98 5.05
N TRP A 65 -7.53 8.31 6.34
CA TRP A 65 -6.27 8.06 7.05
C TRP A 65 -5.90 6.57 7.04
N ARG A 66 -6.87 5.68 7.28
CA ARG A 66 -6.68 4.22 7.21
C ARG A 66 -6.16 3.74 5.86
N GLN A 67 -6.58 4.35 4.74
CA GLN A 67 -6.01 4.03 3.42
C GLN A 67 -4.52 4.39 3.35
N LEU A 68 -4.12 5.55 3.88
CA LEU A 68 -2.72 5.99 3.87
C LEU A 68 -1.84 5.13 4.76
N VAL A 69 -2.30 4.78 5.97
CA VAL A 69 -1.51 3.89 6.84
C VAL A 69 -1.47 2.46 6.31
N LEU A 70 -2.52 1.99 5.62
CA LEU A 70 -2.47 0.71 4.91
C LEU A 70 -1.46 0.74 3.75
N ALA A 71 -1.39 1.84 2.99
CA ALA A 71 -0.34 2.00 1.99
C ALA A 71 1.05 1.99 2.64
N ALA A 72 1.20 2.60 3.82
CA ALA A 72 2.47 2.61 4.55
C ALA A 72 2.91 1.21 5.02
N THR A 73 2.00 0.25 5.24
CA THR A 73 2.40 -1.12 5.65
C THR A 73 3.04 -1.90 4.50
N SER A 74 2.70 -1.58 3.25
CA SER A 74 3.27 -2.21 2.05
C SER A 74 4.40 -1.39 1.40
N ALA A 75 4.57 -0.13 1.81
CA ALA A 75 5.55 0.79 1.24
C ALA A 75 6.91 0.80 1.99
N GLY A 76 7.99 1.02 1.23
CA GLY A 76 9.34 1.14 1.76
C GLY A 76 10.15 -0.13 1.58
N ARG A 77 11.48 0.00 1.74
CA ARG A 77 12.50 -0.98 1.36
C ARG A 77 12.11 -2.43 1.64
N ASP A 78 12.52 -3.28 0.71
CA ASP A 78 12.36 -4.70 0.86
C ASP A 78 13.33 -5.28 1.91
N LEU A 79 12.75 -5.87 2.95
CA LEU A 79 13.48 -6.52 4.05
C LEU A 79 13.27 -8.03 4.08
N ALA A 80 12.72 -8.63 3.01
CA ALA A 80 12.47 -10.07 2.95
C ALA A 80 13.68 -10.94 3.34
N PRO A 81 14.93 -10.66 2.92
CA PRO A 81 16.09 -11.47 3.32
C PRO A 81 16.29 -11.54 4.84
N TRP A 82 16.04 -10.42 5.53
CA TRP A 82 16.21 -10.29 6.98
C TRP A 82 15.07 -10.92 7.75
N LEU A 83 13.85 -10.59 7.34
CA LEU A 83 12.64 -11.01 8.00
C LEU A 83 12.33 -12.49 7.76
N GLY A 84 12.95 -13.13 6.76
CA GLY A 84 12.96 -14.59 6.61
C GLY A 84 13.58 -15.30 7.82
N LYS A 85 14.65 -14.75 8.40
CA LYS A 85 15.37 -15.33 9.55
C LYS A 85 14.94 -14.73 10.89
N THR A 86 14.50 -13.48 10.89
CA THR A 86 14.13 -12.72 12.10
C THR A 86 12.71 -12.15 12.00
N PRO A 87 11.68 -12.98 11.80
CA PRO A 87 10.34 -12.51 11.47
C PRO A 87 9.70 -11.63 12.57
N ALA A 88 10.12 -11.78 13.83
CA ALA A 88 9.66 -10.95 14.94
C ALA A 88 9.97 -9.45 14.77
N LEU A 89 11.00 -9.09 13.98
CA LEU A 89 11.33 -7.69 13.68
C LEU A 89 10.31 -7.00 12.77
N ALA A 90 9.36 -7.74 12.18
CA ALA A 90 8.30 -7.17 11.36
C ALA A 90 7.46 -6.12 12.10
N VAL A 91 7.25 -6.28 13.41
CA VAL A 91 6.58 -5.27 14.25
C VAL A 91 7.36 -3.95 14.27
N ASN A 92 8.68 -4.03 14.44
CA ASN A 92 9.54 -2.84 14.47
C ASN A 92 9.57 -2.12 13.13
N GLU A 93 9.56 -2.88 12.04
CA GLU A 93 9.50 -2.31 10.69
C GLU A 93 8.14 -1.61 10.43
N LEU A 94 7.03 -2.22 10.84
CA LEU A 94 5.71 -1.56 10.75
C LEU A 94 5.69 -0.26 11.56
N ILE A 95 6.27 -0.25 12.76
CA ILE A 95 6.41 0.96 13.58
C ILE A 95 7.27 2.00 12.84
N ALA A 96 8.40 1.59 12.26
CA ALA A 96 9.31 2.49 11.53
C ALA A 96 8.64 3.14 10.30
N ARG A 97 7.72 2.43 9.62
CA ARG A 97 6.96 2.96 8.48
C ARG A 97 5.85 3.92 8.90
N VAL A 98 5.10 3.58 9.94
CA VAL A 98 3.86 4.30 10.31
C VAL A 98 4.09 5.40 11.33
N ALA A 99 4.88 5.16 12.37
CA ALA A 99 5.05 6.12 13.46
C ALA A 99 5.55 7.49 12.99
N PRO A 100 6.48 7.61 12.02
CA PRO A 100 6.86 8.92 11.49
C PRO A 100 5.71 9.68 10.84
N LEU A 101 4.76 8.99 10.18
CA LEU A 101 3.59 9.63 9.60
C LEU A 101 2.68 10.20 10.70
N GLN A 102 2.38 9.42 11.73
CA GLN A 102 1.60 9.85 12.90
C GLN A 102 2.31 10.97 13.69
N ALA A 103 3.64 10.90 13.79
CA ALA A 103 4.43 11.84 14.59
C ALA A 103 4.65 13.19 13.90
N TYR A 104 4.64 13.25 12.57
CA TYR A 104 5.05 14.44 11.82
C TYR A 104 3.95 15.08 10.99
N LEU A 105 2.84 14.39 10.75
CA LEU A 105 1.68 14.95 10.07
C LEU A 105 0.63 15.44 11.07
N ALA A 106 -0.25 16.30 10.59
CA ALA A 106 -1.48 16.73 11.25
C ALA A 106 -2.58 16.86 10.19
N LEU A 107 -3.82 16.58 10.59
CA LEU A 107 -4.99 16.84 9.78
C LEU A 107 -5.59 18.19 10.19
N GLU A 108 -5.75 19.11 9.25
CA GLU A 108 -6.35 20.43 9.51
C GLU A 108 -7.54 20.66 8.58
N ASP A 109 -8.57 21.34 9.10
CA ASP A 109 -9.74 21.77 8.33
C ASP A 109 -9.36 22.91 7.38
N VAL A 110 -9.85 22.82 6.14
CA VAL A 110 -9.63 23.83 5.10
C VAL A 110 -10.91 24.11 4.33
N ALA A 111 -11.00 25.31 3.75
CA ALA A 111 -12.08 25.60 2.81
C ALA A 111 -12.01 24.65 1.61
N ALA A 112 -13.12 24.00 1.27
CA ALA A 112 -13.19 23.02 0.20
C ALA A 112 -14.53 23.08 -0.54
N PRO A 113 -14.59 22.67 -1.82
CA PRO A 113 -15.83 22.61 -2.58
C PRO A 113 -16.80 21.58 -1.97
N ALA A 114 -18.08 21.71 -2.29
CA ALA A 114 -19.08 20.71 -1.93
C ALA A 114 -18.69 19.33 -2.48
N GLY A 115 -18.68 18.31 -1.63
CA GLY A 115 -18.23 16.96 -1.99
C GLY A 115 -16.88 16.57 -1.40
N ALA A 116 -15.97 17.52 -1.20
CA ALA A 116 -14.66 17.24 -0.60
C ALA A 116 -14.75 16.97 0.91
N ALA A 117 -13.74 16.30 1.47
CA ALA A 117 -13.68 16.03 2.91
C ALA A 117 -13.45 17.29 3.75
N GLY A 118 -12.93 18.36 3.15
CA GLY A 118 -12.69 19.63 3.82
C GLY A 118 -11.48 19.61 4.75
N ARG A 119 -10.60 18.61 4.61
CA ARG A 119 -9.45 18.39 5.50
C ARG A 119 -8.24 17.98 4.71
N ARG A 120 -7.06 18.48 5.08
CA ARG A 120 -5.80 18.19 4.37
C ARG A 120 -4.67 17.89 5.34
N LEU A 121 -3.63 17.23 4.84
CA LEU A 121 -2.45 16.89 5.62
C LEU A 121 -1.44 18.04 5.63
N PHE A 122 -1.01 18.42 6.82
CA PHE A 122 0.03 19.40 7.08
C PHE A 122 1.17 18.74 7.85
N VAL A 123 2.35 19.34 7.82
CA VAL A 123 3.42 18.96 8.75
C VAL A 123 3.18 19.64 10.10
N ASN A 124 3.35 18.93 11.20
CA ASN A 124 3.07 19.45 12.54
C ASN A 124 4.28 20.15 13.19
N THR A 125 4.10 20.68 14.40
CA THR A 125 5.13 21.41 15.16
C THR A 125 6.38 20.58 15.45
N VAL A 126 6.23 19.27 15.68
CA VAL A 126 7.37 18.36 15.93
C VAL A 126 8.25 18.30 14.69
N TYR A 127 7.66 18.02 13.52
CA TYR A 127 8.40 18.03 12.26
C TYR A 127 9.10 19.36 12.01
N ARG A 128 8.42 20.48 12.33
CA ARG A 128 8.90 21.83 12.06
C ARG A 128 10.12 22.21 12.90
N HIS A 129 10.09 21.92 14.19
CA HIS A 129 11.03 22.49 15.16
C HIS A 129 11.83 21.46 15.96
N GLY A 130 11.30 20.24 16.13
CA GLY A 130 11.88 19.22 17.01
C GLY A 130 12.63 18.11 16.28
N THR A 131 12.55 18.04 14.95
CA THR A 131 13.08 16.90 14.20
C THR A 131 14.47 17.17 13.62
N GLU A 132 15.38 16.23 13.83
CA GLU A 132 16.72 16.24 13.26
C GLU A 132 16.73 16.10 11.73
N ARG A 133 17.81 16.54 11.08
CA ARG A 133 17.94 16.51 9.61
C ARG A 133 17.89 15.09 9.05
N SER A 134 18.48 14.11 9.73
CA SER A 134 18.44 12.68 9.36
C SER A 134 17.00 12.15 9.37
N ALA A 135 16.25 12.46 10.43
CA ALA A 135 14.85 12.08 10.56
C ALA A 135 13.94 12.77 9.52
N HIS A 136 14.25 14.01 9.10
CA HIS A 136 13.55 14.65 7.96
C HIS A 136 13.76 13.89 6.66
N ALA A 137 14.98 13.42 6.39
CA ALA A 137 15.28 12.69 5.16
C ALA A 137 14.59 11.31 5.15
N ALA A 138 14.65 10.58 6.25
CA ALA A 138 13.97 9.29 6.41
C ALA A 138 12.45 9.43 6.25
N PHE A 139 11.84 10.42 6.91
CA PHE A 139 10.42 10.70 6.76
C PHE A 139 10.04 11.03 5.31
N GLY A 140 10.84 11.86 4.62
CA GLY A 140 10.62 12.17 3.22
C GLY A 140 10.57 10.91 2.37
N TYR A 141 11.54 10.01 2.52
CA TYR A 141 11.56 8.72 1.82
C TYR A 141 10.31 7.86 2.11
N HIS A 142 10.00 7.61 3.38
CA HIS A 142 8.84 6.79 3.76
C HIS A 142 7.52 7.38 3.26
N LEU A 143 7.36 8.71 3.35
CA LEU A 143 6.19 9.39 2.84
C LEU A 143 6.10 9.27 1.32
N GLY A 144 7.19 9.47 0.58
CA GLY A 144 7.20 9.33 -0.88
C GLY A 144 6.75 7.94 -1.33
N MET A 145 7.31 6.90 -0.72
CA MET A 145 6.91 5.51 -0.97
C MET A 145 5.46 5.25 -0.61
N THR A 146 5.01 5.74 0.56
CA THR A 146 3.61 5.61 1.01
C THR A 146 2.64 6.26 0.04
N MET A 147 2.95 7.46 -0.44
CA MET A 147 2.09 8.20 -1.36
C MET A 147 2.09 7.61 -2.77
N ALA A 148 3.24 7.09 -3.24
CA ALA A 148 3.29 6.33 -4.48
C ALA A 148 2.42 5.08 -4.40
N GLN A 149 2.54 4.32 -3.29
CA GLN A 149 1.72 3.14 -3.03
C GLN A 149 0.23 3.48 -2.92
N TRP A 150 -0.12 4.52 -2.19
CA TRP A 150 -1.49 5.01 -2.09
C TRP A 150 -2.07 5.37 -3.45
N LEU A 151 -1.32 6.10 -4.28
CA LEU A 151 -1.78 6.50 -5.60
C LEU A 151 -1.99 5.27 -6.49
N THR A 152 -0.98 4.42 -6.63
CA THR A 152 -1.01 3.34 -7.62
C THR A 152 -1.97 2.23 -7.20
N VAL A 153 -1.89 1.78 -5.94
CA VAL A 153 -2.66 0.65 -5.42
C VAL A 153 -4.01 1.11 -4.85
N GLY A 154 -4.04 2.21 -4.10
CA GLY A 154 -5.25 2.69 -3.44
C GLY A 154 -6.19 3.52 -4.33
N MET A 155 -5.68 4.17 -5.38
CA MET A 155 -6.47 5.09 -6.22
C MET A 155 -6.55 4.66 -7.68
N ALA A 156 -5.43 4.19 -8.24
CA ALA A 156 -5.26 3.96 -9.68
C ALA A 156 -5.27 2.47 -10.06
N GLY A 157 -5.85 1.59 -9.23
CA GLY A 157 -6.29 0.26 -9.68
C GLY A 157 -5.23 -0.83 -9.77
N LEU A 158 -4.03 -0.62 -9.24
CA LEU A 158 -3.10 -1.73 -9.06
C LEU A 158 -3.56 -2.60 -7.88
N PRO A 159 -3.51 -3.94 -8.00
CA PRO A 159 -3.81 -4.85 -6.89
C PRO A 159 -2.67 -4.86 -5.87
N ALA A 160 -1.42 -4.78 -6.33
CA ALA A 160 -0.21 -4.71 -5.52
C ALA A 160 0.95 -4.11 -6.33
N THR A 161 1.99 -3.69 -5.62
CA THR A 161 3.30 -3.40 -6.18
C THR A 161 4.35 -4.28 -5.50
N VAL A 162 5.49 -4.45 -6.14
CA VAL A 162 6.69 -5.02 -5.56
C VAL A 162 7.85 -4.06 -5.79
N HIS A 163 8.88 -4.16 -4.95
CA HIS A 163 10.17 -3.57 -5.28
C HIS A 163 10.69 -4.15 -6.59
N LEU A 164 11.36 -3.31 -7.38
CA LEU A 164 11.87 -3.76 -8.67
C LEU A 164 12.84 -4.94 -8.52
N GLU A 165 13.63 -4.99 -7.43
CA GLU A 165 14.50 -6.15 -7.14
C GLU A 165 13.73 -7.46 -6.92
N ALA A 166 12.45 -7.39 -6.58
CA ALA A 166 11.57 -8.53 -6.34
C ALA A 166 10.62 -8.82 -7.52
N CYS A 167 10.80 -8.15 -8.68
CA CYS A 167 9.92 -8.32 -9.83
C CYS A 167 10.19 -9.60 -10.65
N GLY A 168 11.34 -10.26 -10.43
CA GLY A 168 11.72 -11.50 -11.13
C GLY A 168 12.21 -11.28 -12.57
N ILE A 169 12.59 -10.05 -12.93
CA ILE A 169 13.08 -9.70 -14.28
C ILE A 169 14.57 -9.34 -14.20
N PRO A 170 15.49 -10.24 -14.57
CA PRO A 170 16.93 -10.06 -14.36
C PRO A 170 17.48 -8.72 -14.87
N GLU A 171 17.02 -8.26 -16.04
CA GLU A 171 17.52 -7.01 -16.64
C GLU A 171 17.08 -5.74 -15.92
N LEU A 172 16.08 -5.85 -15.04
CA LEU A 172 15.58 -4.78 -14.18
C LEU A 172 16.09 -4.88 -12.73
N THR A 173 16.96 -5.85 -12.41
CA THR A 173 17.48 -6.05 -11.05
C THR A 173 18.99 -5.82 -10.92
N ASP A 174 19.63 -5.24 -11.95
CA ASP A 174 21.05 -4.88 -11.92
C ASP A 174 21.35 -3.89 -10.77
N PRO A 175 22.09 -4.31 -9.72
CA PRO A 175 22.31 -3.50 -8.52
C PRO A 175 23.23 -2.32 -8.78
N THR A 176 23.99 -2.33 -9.88
CA THR A 176 24.89 -1.23 -10.26
C THR A 176 24.12 -0.07 -10.89
N LYS A 177 22.90 -0.32 -11.39
CA LYS A 177 22.03 0.69 -11.99
C LYS A 177 21.08 1.27 -10.96
N LYS A 178 20.73 2.55 -11.16
CA LYS A 178 19.69 3.24 -10.38
C LYS A 178 18.39 3.14 -11.17
N PHE A 179 17.65 2.07 -10.94
CA PHE A 179 16.35 1.82 -11.54
C PHE A 179 15.21 2.42 -10.69
N PRO A 180 13.94 2.38 -11.17
CA PRO A 180 12.82 2.90 -10.40
C PRO A 180 12.49 2.03 -9.17
N ASP A 181 11.81 2.61 -8.20
CA ASP A 181 11.54 1.97 -6.90
C ASP A 181 10.61 0.74 -7.00
N LEU A 182 9.56 0.82 -7.81
CA LEU A 182 8.41 -0.10 -7.77
C LEU A 182 7.99 -0.60 -9.16
N TYR A 183 7.41 -1.79 -9.16
CA TYR A 183 6.80 -2.46 -10.31
C TYR A 183 5.42 -3.01 -9.94
N GLY A 184 4.47 -2.98 -10.88
CA GLY A 184 3.19 -3.69 -10.73
C GLY A 184 2.46 -3.86 -12.04
N ASN A 185 1.45 -4.73 -12.06
CA ASN A 185 0.60 -4.95 -13.23
C ASN A 185 -0.75 -4.27 -12.99
N HIS A 186 -1.16 -3.39 -13.89
CA HIS A 186 -2.47 -2.78 -13.82
C HIS A 186 -3.52 -3.69 -14.45
N VAL A 187 -4.59 -3.98 -13.72
CA VAL A 187 -5.64 -4.93 -14.13
C VAL A 187 -6.39 -4.42 -15.36
N VAL A 188 -7.00 -3.23 -15.26
CA VAL A 188 -7.86 -2.69 -16.34
C VAL A 188 -7.07 -2.31 -17.60
N GLU A 189 -5.93 -1.62 -17.45
CA GLU A 189 -5.08 -1.28 -18.58
C GLU A 189 -4.37 -2.49 -19.20
N ALA A 190 -4.34 -3.63 -18.49
CA ALA A 190 -3.63 -4.83 -18.89
C ALA A 190 -2.17 -4.53 -19.32
N LEU A 191 -1.45 -3.74 -18.52
CA LEU A 191 -0.07 -3.40 -18.80
C LEU A 191 0.79 -3.21 -17.54
N PRO A 192 2.10 -3.51 -17.62
CA PRO A 192 3.07 -3.29 -16.55
C PRO A 192 3.31 -1.80 -16.28
N TRP A 193 3.50 -1.46 -15.01
CA TRP A 193 3.81 -0.10 -14.56
C TRP A 193 5.19 -0.08 -13.89
N LEU A 194 6.06 0.81 -14.40
CA LEU A 194 7.29 1.22 -13.74
C LEU A 194 7.01 2.49 -12.93
N ILE A 195 7.25 2.43 -11.63
CA ILE A 195 6.82 3.47 -10.69
C ILE A 195 8.02 3.98 -9.91
N GLU A 196 8.25 5.29 -9.97
CA GLU A 196 9.30 5.96 -9.20
C GLU A 196 8.69 6.91 -8.19
N ALA A 197 9.18 6.87 -6.95
CA ALA A 197 8.72 7.73 -5.87
C ALA A 197 9.76 8.81 -5.54
N LYS A 198 9.31 10.06 -5.45
CA LYS A 198 10.09 11.20 -4.98
C LYS A 198 9.31 11.95 -3.93
N ALA A 199 10.01 12.40 -2.89
CA ALA A 199 9.40 13.25 -1.88
C ALA A 199 10.39 14.27 -1.31
N GLY A 200 9.88 15.45 -0.97
CA GLY A 200 10.68 16.49 -0.32
C GLY A 200 9.95 17.81 -0.10
N LYS A 201 10.53 18.68 0.73
CA LYS A 201 10.04 20.05 1.04
C LYS A 201 9.91 20.94 -0.21
N ALA A 202 10.67 20.60 -1.24
CA ALA A 202 10.63 21.24 -2.54
C ALA A 202 11.13 20.21 -3.54
N LEU A 203 10.21 19.47 -4.17
CA LEU A 203 10.57 18.76 -5.39
C LEU A 203 10.78 19.81 -6.48
N GLY A 204 12.04 19.99 -6.86
CA GLY A 204 12.43 20.80 -7.99
C GLY A 204 12.48 19.95 -9.26
N GLU A 205 12.64 20.65 -10.37
CA GLU A 205 12.89 20.04 -11.65
C GLU A 205 14.10 19.08 -11.65
N PRO A 206 15.23 19.33 -10.93
CA PRO A 206 16.35 18.40 -10.88
C PRO A 206 16.00 17.03 -10.29
N GLU A 207 15.27 17.00 -9.17
CA GLU A 207 14.86 15.74 -8.53
C GLU A 207 13.90 14.95 -9.41
N MET A 208 12.96 15.64 -10.07
CA MET A 208 12.02 15.01 -10.99
C MET A 208 12.72 14.49 -12.25
N ARG A 209 13.67 15.24 -12.82
CA ARG A 209 14.51 14.79 -13.95
C ARG A 209 15.34 13.56 -13.58
N LYS A 210 15.86 13.49 -12.34
CA LYS A 210 16.56 12.30 -11.85
C LYS A 210 15.63 11.09 -11.81
N GLY A 211 14.42 11.23 -11.26
CA GLY A 211 13.42 10.17 -11.24
C GLY A 211 13.01 9.71 -12.65
N GLN A 212 12.77 10.65 -13.56
CA GLN A 212 12.50 10.34 -14.96
C GLN A 212 13.67 9.61 -15.63
N GLY A 213 14.91 9.98 -15.30
CA GLY A 213 16.11 9.29 -15.77
C GLY A 213 16.17 7.82 -15.32
N GLN A 214 15.75 7.52 -14.08
CA GLN A 214 15.66 6.14 -13.57
C GLN A 214 14.60 5.35 -14.35
N LEU A 215 13.41 5.93 -14.55
CA LEU A 215 12.33 5.34 -15.33
C LEU A 215 12.75 5.05 -16.79
N ASN A 216 13.46 6.00 -17.43
CA ASN A 216 13.93 5.84 -18.81
C ASN A 216 14.98 4.73 -18.93
N GLN A 217 15.88 4.59 -17.95
CA GLN A 217 16.88 3.52 -17.94
C GLN A 217 16.26 2.14 -17.84
N ALA A 218 15.23 1.96 -17.00
CA ALA A 218 14.50 0.70 -16.91
C ALA A 218 13.63 0.45 -18.14
N SER A 219 12.92 1.49 -18.62
CA SER A 219 12.08 1.42 -19.82
C SER A 219 12.85 0.96 -21.05
N ALA A 220 14.10 1.39 -21.22
CA ALA A 220 14.97 0.94 -22.32
C ALA A 220 15.22 -0.58 -22.36
N LYS A 221 14.99 -1.30 -21.25
CA LYS A 221 15.13 -2.77 -21.16
C LYS A 221 13.87 -3.52 -21.60
N LEU A 222 12.72 -2.86 -21.63
CA LEU A 222 11.44 -3.49 -21.89
C LEU A 222 11.09 -3.44 -23.38
N ALA A 223 11.00 -4.61 -24.02
CA ALA A 223 10.49 -4.78 -25.38
C ALA A 223 8.97 -5.03 -25.40
N VAL A 224 8.25 -4.55 -24.38
CA VAL A 224 6.80 -4.63 -24.25
C VAL A 224 6.21 -3.24 -23.94
N PRO A 225 4.93 -2.98 -24.31
CA PRO A 225 4.25 -1.76 -23.92
C PRO A 225 4.13 -1.69 -22.40
N HIS A 226 4.38 -0.51 -21.84
CA HIS A 226 4.33 -0.30 -20.39
C HIS A 226 4.04 1.15 -20.05
N ARG A 227 3.65 1.41 -18.81
CA ARG A 227 3.48 2.77 -18.30
C ARG A 227 4.63 3.15 -17.38
N GLN A 228 5.14 4.36 -17.57
CA GLN A 228 6.00 5.01 -16.59
C GLN A 228 5.14 5.92 -15.71
N VAL A 229 5.36 5.89 -14.39
CA VAL A 229 4.67 6.75 -13.43
C VAL A 229 5.68 7.32 -12.43
N LEU A 230 5.91 8.63 -12.50
CA LEU A 230 6.74 9.36 -11.56
C LEU A 230 5.85 10.07 -10.54
N CYS A 231 5.89 9.58 -9.30
CA CYS A 231 5.13 10.07 -8.16
C CYS A 231 5.97 11.08 -7.36
N GLY A 232 5.61 12.37 -7.39
CA GLY A 232 6.28 13.42 -6.63
C GLY A 232 5.43 13.96 -5.47
N THR A 233 5.76 13.62 -4.23
CA THR A 233 5.12 14.18 -3.03
C THR A 233 5.84 15.44 -2.55
N VAL A 234 5.12 16.57 -2.51
CA VAL A 234 5.68 17.84 -2.03
C VAL A 234 5.19 18.09 -0.61
N LEU A 235 6.15 18.29 0.29
CA LEU A 235 5.91 18.66 1.68
C LEU A 235 5.76 20.19 1.83
N PRO A 236 4.91 20.65 2.77
CA PRO A 236 4.77 22.06 3.13
C PRO A 236 6.09 22.81 3.38
N LYS A 237 6.19 24.04 2.87
CA LYS A 237 7.41 24.86 2.98
C LYS A 237 7.63 25.53 4.35
N PRO A 238 8.90 25.60 4.81
CA PRO A 238 9.34 26.19 6.08
C PRO A 238 8.65 27.47 6.60
N HIS A 239 8.30 28.37 5.69
CA HIS A 239 7.86 29.73 5.99
C HIS A 239 6.38 29.98 5.67
N ARG A 240 5.64 28.96 5.22
CA ARG A 240 4.20 29.05 4.87
C ARG A 240 3.37 27.86 5.36
N TRP A 241 3.84 27.18 6.39
CA TRP A 241 3.24 25.93 6.88
C TRP A 241 1.77 26.00 7.31
N LYS A 242 1.24 27.19 7.61
CA LYS A 242 -0.19 27.37 7.91
C LYS A 242 -1.07 27.34 6.66
N ASP A 243 -0.49 27.63 5.50
CA ASP A 243 -1.21 27.77 4.23
C ASP A 243 -0.80 26.69 3.21
N ASP A 244 0.19 25.86 3.56
CA ASP A 244 0.83 24.89 2.67
C ASP A 244 0.59 23.48 3.21
N HIS A 245 -0.07 22.65 2.42
CA HIS A 245 -0.44 21.27 2.73
C HIS A 245 0.32 20.31 1.79
N LEU A 246 0.28 19.02 2.12
CA LEU A 246 0.83 17.98 1.26
C LEU A 246 0.11 17.97 -0.09
N VAL A 247 0.88 17.90 -1.17
CA VAL A 247 0.36 17.78 -2.53
C VAL A 247 1.15 16.74 -3.31
N MET A 248 0.56 16.18 -4.36
CA MET A 248 1.19 15.18 -5.21
C MET A 248 1.24 15.63 -6.68
N MET A 249 2.36 15.37 -7.33
CA MET A 249 2.53 15.50 -8.78
C MET A 249 2.70 14.10 -9.36
N VAL A 250 2.05 13.84 -10.46
CA VAL A 250 2.10 12.56 -11.16
C VAL A 250 2.46 12.86 -12.60
N HIS A 251 3.64 12.41 -13.03
CA HIS A 251 4.00 12.41 -14.44
C HIS A 251 3.84 11.00 -14.96
N THR A 252 3.12 10.83 -16.06
CA THR A 252 2.88 9.51 -16.64
C THR A 252 3.09 9.52 -18.13
N ALA A 253 3.68 8.45 -18.65
CA ALA A 253 3.81 8.23 -20.08
C ALA A 253 3.49 6.77 -20.41
N LEU A 254 2.74 6.56 -21.49
CA LEU A 254 2.66 5.26 -22.12
C LEU A 254 3.91 5.09 -23.00
N ALA A 255 4.76 4.15 -22.63
CA ALA A 255 5.99 3.86 -23.34
C ALA A 255 5.76 2.74 -24.35
N ALA A 256 6.21 2.99 -25.59
CA ALA A 256 6.27 1.96 -26.60
C ALA A 256 7.36 0.92 -26.27
N PRO A 257 7.26 -0.30 -26.79
CA PRO A 257 8.35 -1.29 -26.73
C PRO A 257 9.69 -0.68 -27.17
N SER A 258 10.73 -0.88 -26.37
CA SER A 258 12.10 -0.52 -26.74
C SER A 258 12.60 -1.46 -27.85
N PRO A 259 13.07 -0.94 -29.01
CA PRO A 259 13.65 -1.78 -30.07
C PRO A 259 14.88 -2.57 -29.60
N ASP A 260 15.62 -2.01 -28.64
CA ASP A 260 16.82 -2.60 -28.05
C ASP A 260 16.52 -3.34 -26.72
N GLY A 261 15.23 -3.48 -26.37
CA GLY A 261 14.80 -4.18 -25.17
C GLY A 261 15.08 -5.68 -25.27
N SER A 262 15.50 -6.30 -24.16
CA SER A 262 15.70 -7.75 -24.08
C SER A 262 14.52 -8.48 -23.44
N VAL A 263 13.61 -7.75 -22.78
CA VAL A 263 12.46 -8.32 -22.08
C VAL A 263 11.25 -8.30 -23.01
N TYR A 264 11.00 -9.41 -23.70
CA TYR A 264 9.93 -9.55 -24.71
C TYR A 264 8.58 -10.01 -24.15
N SER A 265 8.57 -10.49 -22.91
CA SER A 265 7.38 -10.92 -22.21
C SER A 265 7.52 -10.57 -20.73
N LEU A 266 6.42 -10.07 -20.17
CA LEU A 266 6.23 -9.91 -18.73
C LEU A 266 5.11 -10.86 -18.31
N PRO A 267 4.98 -11.19 -17.01
CA PRO A 267 3.86 -12.00 -16.55
C PRO A 267 2.56 -11.39 -17.07
N ASP A 268 1.82 -12.18 -17.85
CA ASP A 268 0.65 -11.70 -18.57
C ASP A 268 -0.30 -11.02 -17.58
N PRO A 269 -0.83 -9.83 -17.93
CA PRO A 269 -1.95 -9.28 -17.19
C PRO A 269 -3.12 -10.27 -17.30
N PRO A 270 -4.02 -10.29 -16.31
CA PRO A 270 -5.17 -11.16 -16.36
C PRO A 270 -5.99 -10.92 -17.62
N SER A 271 -6.40 -12.00 -18.28
CA SER A 271 -7.19 -11.93 -19.52
C SER A 271 -8.61 -11.45 -19.23
N GLY A 272 -8.88 -10.16 -19.43
CA GLY A 272 -10.22 -9.58 -19.26
C GLY A 272 -10.17 -8.24 -18.53
N GLY A 273 -11.25 -7.47 -18.57
CA GLY A 273 -11.37 -6.25 -17.74
C GLY A 273 -11.45 -6.53 -16.24
N ASP A 274 -11.34 -7.81 -15.85
CA ASP A 274 -11.58 -8.35 -14.52
C ASP A 274 -10.30 -9.04 -14.01
N ALA A 275 -9.99 -8.87 -12.72
CA ALA A 275 -8.94 -9.68 -12.08
C ALA A 275 -9.52 -11.05 -11.72
N PRO A 276 -8.93 -12.18 -12.18
CA PRO A 276 -9.32 -13.51 -11.76
C PRO A 276 -9.08 -13.70 -10.26
N PRO A 277 -9.72 -14.72 -9.64
CA PRO A 277 -9.38 -15.12 -8.29
C PRO A 277 -7.87 -15.33 -8.15
N LEU A 278 -7.27 -14.81 -7.07
CA LEU A 278 -5.80 -14.85 -6.89
C LEU A 278 -5.23 -16.28 -6.97
N ASP A 279 -5.98 -17.30 -6.54
CA ASP A 279 -5.57 -18.71 -6.65
C ASP A 279 -5.49 -19.25 -8.08
N GLU A 280 -6.11 -18.60 -9.05
CA GLU A 280 -6.02 -18.95 -10.47
C GLU A 280 -4.83 -18.29 -11.16
N THR A 281 -4.25 -17.25 -10.55
CA THR A 281 -3.08 -16.52 -11.07
C THR A 281 -1.90 -16.58 -10.08
N PRO A 282 -1.09 -17.66 -10.08
CA PRO A 282 -0.02 -17.86 -9.12
C PRO A 282 0.97 -16.69 -8.99
N ASP A 283 1.20 -15.95 -10.07
CA ASP A 283 2.09 -14.79 -10.08
C ASP A 283 1.46 -13.55 -9.42
N GLU A 284 0.14 -13.36 -9.57
CA GLU A 284 -0.60 -12.31 -8.87
C GLU A 284 -0.73 -12.63 -7.39
N LEU A 285 -1.03 -13.90 -7.05
CA LEU A 285 -0.99 -14.35 -5.67
C LEU A 285 0.40 -14.17 -5.06
N LEU A 286 1.48 -14.48 -5.77
CA LEU A 286 2.83 -14.24 -5.25
C LEU A 286 3.08 -12.76 -4.97
N ARG A 287 2.71 -11.87 -5.89
CA ARG A 287 2.87 -10.42 -5.71
C ARG A 287 2.04 -9.91 -4.52
N ALA A 288 0.78 -10.31 -4.43
CA ALA A 288 -0.09 -9.99 -3.30
C ALA A 288 0.45 -10.54 -1.98
N THR A 289 1.00 -11.77 -1.99
CA THR A 289 1.60 -12.41 -0.82
C THR A 289 2.87 -11.67 -0.38
N ARG A 290 3.75 -11.30 -1.32
CA ARG A 290 4.96 -10.49 -1.04
C ARG A 290 4.59 -9.14 -0.41
N ALA A 291 3.58 -8.45 -0.95
CA ALA A 291 3.11 -7.17 -0.43
C ALA A 291 2.55 -7.26 1.01
N ASN A 292 2.01 -8.42 1.41
CA ASN A 292 1.38 -8.65 2.71
C ASN A 292 2.26 -9.41 3.71
N LEU A 293 3.45 -9.88 3.29
CA LEU A 293 4.31 -10.74 4.10
C LEU A 293 4.80 -10.04 5.38
N LEU A 294 4.98 -8.72 5.35
CA LEU A 294 5.35 -7.94 6.54
C LEU A 294 4.26 -8.01 7.61
N VAL A 295 3.00 -7.80 7.22
CA VAL A 295 1.84 -7.87 8.13
C VAL A 295 1.69 -9.30 8.67
N PHE A 296 1.80 -10.31 7.80
CA PHE A 296 1.78 -11.71 8.22
C PHE A 296 2.83 -11.99 9.31
N ARG A 297 4.09 -11.61 9.08
CA ARG A 297 5.18 -11.88 10.02
C ARG A 297 4.96 -11.19 11.37
N ALA A 298 4.43 -9.97 11.36
CA ALA A 298 4.07 -9.28 12.59
C ALA A 298 2.96 -10.01 13.36
N LEU A 299 1.91 -10.48 12.68
CA LEU A 299 0.81 -11.20 13.30
C LEU A 299 1.17 -12.62 13.75
N ALA A 300 2.03 -13.31 13.02
CA ALA A 300 2.44 -14.69 13.31
C ALA A 300 3.53 -14.76 14.39
N PHE A 301 4.54 -13.89 14.32
CA PHE A 301 5.77 -14.00 15.13
C PHE A 301 6.01 -12.79 16.04
N GLY A 302 5.32 -11.68 15.80
CA GLY A 302 5.49 -10.46 16.57
C GLY A 302 4.74 -10.44 17.89
N ALA A 303 5.17 -9.53 18.76
CA ALA A 303 4.50 -9.19 20.02
C ALA A 303 3.28 -8.27 19.76
N VAL A 304 2.31 -8.74 18.99
CA VAL A 304 1.04 -8.04 18.77
C VAL A 304 0.08 -8.26 19.93
N GLN A 305 -0.79 -7.29 20.16
CA GLN A 305 -1.83 -7.36 21.18
C GLN A 305 -3.15 -7.79 20.54
N ASP A 306 -4.03 -8.41 21.32
CA ASP A 306 -5.43 -8.61 20.91
C ASP A 306 -5.56 -9.37 19.56
N LEU A 307 -4.73 -10.40 19.39
CA LEU A 307 -4.79 -11.29 18.25
C LEU A 307 -6.09 -12.09 18.28
N ARG A 308 -6.86 -12.03 17.19
CA ARG A 308 -8.18 -12.66 17.07
C ARG A 308 -8.51 -12.94 15.62
N VAL A 309 -9.52 -13.77 15.39
CA VAL A 309 -10.12 -13.99 14.08
C VAL A 309 -11.41 -13.16 14.00
N VAL A 310 -11.47 -12.22 13.06
CA VAL A 310 -12.63 -11.35 12.85
C VAL A 310 -13.34 -11.78 11.58
N PRO A 311 -14.60 -12.25 11.67
CA PRO A 311 -15.40 -12.54 10.50
C PRO A 311 -16.05 -11.26 9.97
N LEU A 312 -15.97 -11.08 8.66
CA LEU A 312 -16.56 -9.97 7.92
C LEU A 312 -17.38 -10.56 6.77
N ALA A 313 -18.50 -9.91 6.42
CA ALA A 313 -19.21 -10.32 5.21
C ALA A 313 -18.31 -10.11 3.99
N ASN A 314 -18.43 -10.89 2.93
CA ASN A 314 -17.67 -10.65 1.70
C ASN A 314 -17.97 -9.28 1.13
N ALA A 315 -16.98 -8.69 0.44
CA ALA A 315 -17.17 -7.42 -0.24
C ALA A 315 -18.34 -7.55 -1.21
N ALA A 316 -19.19 -6.53 -1.25
CA ALA A 316 -20.26 -6.51 -2.22
C ALA A 316 -19.63 -6.59 -3.61
N PRO A 317 -20.12 -7.50 -4.48
CA PRO A 317 -19.73 -7.45 -5.87
C PRO A 317 -20.06 -6.06 -6.44
N ASP A 318 -19.23 -5.57 -7.33
CA ASP A 318 -19.50 -4.34 -8.08
C ASP A 318 -20.77 -4.49 -8.95
N SER A 319 -21.14 -3.43 -9.68
CA SER A 319 -22.31 -3.43 -10.55
C SER A 319 -22.29 -4.52 -11.64
N ALA A 320 -21.13 -5.14 -11.89
CA ALA A 320 -20.95 -6.25 -12.82
C ALA A 320 -21.00 -7.63 -12.15
N GLY A 321 -21.13 -7.69 -10.82
CA GLY A 321 -21.20 -8.96 -10.09
C GLY A 321 -19.87 -9.46 -9.51
N HIS A 322 -18.80 -8.64 -9.49
CA HIS A 322 -17.45 -9.08 -9.14
C HIS A 322 -16.86 -8.47 -7.87
N VAL A 323 -16.08 -9.25 -7.12
CA VAL A 323 -15.34 -8.77 -5.95
C VAL A 323 -14.13 -7.96 -6.44
N ARG A 324 -14.05 -6.67 -6.10
CA ARG A 324 -12.90 -5.83 -6.45
C ARG A 324 -11.64 -6.32 -5.72
N HIS A 325 -10.61 -6.68 -6.50
CA HIS A 325 -9.27 -7.02 -6.02
C HIS A 325 -8.28 -5.85 -6.09
N ASP A 326 -8.77 -4.63 -6.35
CA ASP A 326 -7.93 -3.44 -6.25
C ASP A 326 -7.51 -3.20 -4.79
N GLY A 327 -6.40 -2.50 -4.59
CA GLY A 327 -5.91 -2.21 -3.24
C GLY A 327 -6.62 -1.05 -2.54
N ARG A 328 -7.82 -0.67 -3.01
CA ARG A 328 -8.63 0.36 -2.37
C ARG A 328 -9.37 -0.25 -1.18
N ALA A 329 -9.11 0.28 0.01
CA ALA A 329 -9.77 -0.13 1.22
C ALA A 329 -11.19 0.45 1.29
N GLN A 330 -12.16 -0.42 1.52
CA GLN A 330 -13.56 -0.07 1.75
C GLN A 330 -13.80 0.15 3.26
N PRO A 331 -14.27 1.34 3.66
CA PRO A 331 -14.77 1.60 5.01
C PRO A 331 -15.91 0.67 5.42
N LEU A 332 -15.84 0.08 6.61
CA LEU A 332 -16.84 -0.87 7.11
C LEU A 332 -18.01 -0.22 7.85
N GLU A 333 -17.90 1.05 8.27
CA GLU A 333 -18.96 1.77 8.99
C GLU A 333 -20.24 1.89 8.15
N ARG A 334 -20.09 1.87 6.81
CA ARG A 334 -21.21 1.92 5.86
C ARG A 334 -21.50 0.57 5.21
N ASP A 335 -20.68 -0.45 5.44
CA ASP A 335 -20.87 -1.77 4.85
C ASP A 335 -22.10 -2.45 5.46
N ALA A 336 -23.20 -2.54 4.70
CA ALA A 336 -24.47 -3.06 5.19
C ALA A 336 -24.36 -4.53 5.57
N ARG A 337 -23.68 -5.33 4.76
CA ARG A 337 -23.54 -6.78 4.95
C ARG A 337 -22.78 -7.12 6.23
N THR A 338 -21.66 -6.45 6.48
CA THR A 338 -20.90 -6.66 7.74
C THR A 338 -21.72 -6.22 8.95
N ARG A 339 -22.49 -5.13 8.84
CA ARG A 339 -23.40 -4.70 9.92
C ARG A 339 -24.52 -5.71 10.17
N GLU A 340 -25.11 -6.28 9.13
CA GLU A 340 -26.12 -7.34 9.22
C GLU A 340 -25.54 -8.61 9.86
N LEU A 341 -24.35 -9.06 9.43
CA LEU A 341 -23.63 -10.16 10.05
C LEU A 341 -23.43 -9.93 11.56
N ARG A 342 -22.94 -8.75 11.93
CA ARG A 342 -22.73 -8.36 13.33
C ARG A 342 -24.04 -8.36 14.12
N ALA A 343 -25.11 -7.81 13.55
CA ALA A 343 -26.42 -7.77 14.21
C ALA A 343 -27.00 -9.19 14.39
N MET A 344 -26.83 -10.07 13.42
CA MET A 344 -27.30 -11.46 13.50
C MET A 344 -26.62 -12.21 14.66
N VAL A 345 -25.30 -12.07 14.80
CA VAL A 345 -24.57 -12.77 15.87
C VAL A 345 -24.75 -12.09 17.22
N LEU A 346 -24.65 -10.76 17.29
CA LEU A 346 -24.60 -10.03 18.55
C LEU A 346 -25.97 -9.67 19.12
N ASP A 347 -26.94 -9.33 18.27
CA ASP A 347 -28.27 -8.89 18.71
C ASP A 347 -29.29 -10.00 18.68
N ALA A 348 -29.31 -10.78 17.59
CA ALA A 348 -30.21 -11.93 17.47
C ALA A 348 -29.66 -13.18 18.18
N GLY A 349 -28.41 -13.15 18.65
CA GLY A 349 -27.79 -14.24 19.42
C GLY A 349 -27.58 -15.51 18.60
N VAL A 350 -27.50 -15.41 17.27
CA VAL A 350 -27.26 -16.56 16.40
C VAL A 350 -25.80 -16.99 16.56
N PRO A 351 -25.51 -18.27 16.90
CA PRO A 351 -24.13 -18.75 17.00
C PRO A 351 -23.37 -18.53 15.69
N TYR A 352 -22.15 -17.97 15.77
CA TYR A 352 -21.36 -17.66 14.59
C TYR A 352 -21.05 -18.92 13.76
N GLU A 353 -20.85 -20.07 14.40
CA GLU A 353 -20.62 -21.35 13.73
C GLU A 353 -21.80 -21.74 12.82
N TRP A 354 -23.03 -21.41 13.24
CA TRP A 354 -24.21 -21.61 12.43
C TRP A 354 -24.19 -20.67 11.22
N VAL A 355 -23.91 -19.38 11.43
CA VAL A 355 -23.81 -18.39 10.34
C VAL A 355 -22.74 -18.81 9.33
N ARG A 356 -21.55 -19.19 9.80
CA ARG A 356 -20.45 -19.67 8.95
C ARG A 356 -20.85 -20.88 8.10
N ALA A 357 -21.59 -21.83 8.67
CA ALA A 357 -22.03 -23.02 7.94
C ALA A 357 -23.12 -22.72 6.89
N HIS A 358 -23.97 -21.71 7.11
CA HIS A 358 -25.10 -21.39 6.23
C HIS A 358 -24.78 -20.32 5.19
N GLU A 359 -24.00 -19.30 5.56
CA GLU A 359 -23.57 -18.22 4.66
C GLU A 359 -22.39 -18.65 3.77
N GLY A 360 -21.69 -19.73 4.15
CA GLY A 360 -20.60 -20.33 3.38
C GLY A 360 -19.52 -19.31 3.02
N ASP A 361 -19.26 -19.16 1.72
CA ASP A 361 -18.27 -18.22 1.20
C ASP A 361 -18.66 -16.75 1.36
N SER A 362 -19.90 -16.43 1.76
CA SER A 362 -20.35 -15.04 1.96
C SER A 362 -19.75 -14.39 3.21
N VAL A 363 -19.03 -15.15 4.03
CA VAL A 363 -18.26 -14.65 5.18
C VAL A 363 -16.78 -14.97 4.99
N ARG A 364 -15.94 -13.97 5.25
CA ARG A 364 -14.48 -14.09 5.21
C ARG A 364 -13.90 -13.77 6.56
N GLU A 365 -13.05 -14.67 7.03
CA GLU A 365 -12.37 -14.58 8.31
C GLU A 365 -11.00 -13.94 8.14
N PHE A 366 -10.69 -12.97 9.00
CA PHE A 366 -9.42 -12.24 9.01
C PHE A 366 -8.69 -12.48 10.32
N VAL A 367 -7.40 -12.85 10.26
CA VAL A 367 -6.51 -12.84 11.42
C VAL A 367 -6.10 -11.39 11.66
N VAL A 368 -6.51 -10.83 12.79
CA VAL A 368 -6.32 -9.41 13.13
C VAL A 368 -5.56 -9.29 14.44
N GLY A 369 -4.62 -8.36 14.52
CA GLY A 369 -3.90 -8.02 15.74
C GLY A 369 -3.54 -6.54 15.79
N ARG A 370 -3.42 -6.01 17.01
CA ARG A 370 -3.01 -4.64 17.26
C ARG A 370 -1.48 -4.54 17.33
N ILE A 371 -0.91 -3.68 16.50
CA ILE A 371 0.52 -3.37 16.50
C ILE A 371 0.79 -2.36 17.62
N PRO A 372 1.56 -2.72 18.67
CA PRO A 372 1.88 -1.78 19.74
C PRO A 372 2.72 -0.61 19.21
N GLY A 373 2.61 0.55 19.87
CA GLY A 373 3.39 1.75 19.52
C GLY A 373 2.77 2.63 18.41
N ILE A 374 1.98 2.06 17.51
CA ILE A 374 1.28 2.81 16.44
C ILE A 374 -0.25 2.73 16.51
N GLY A 375 -0.81 1.90 17.41
CA GLY A 375 -2.26 1.84 17.66
C GLY A 375 -3.09 1.34 16.48
N LEU A 376 -2.44 0.73 15.48
CA LEU A 376 -3.12 0.17 14.31
C LEU A 376 -3.51 -1.28 14.57
N HIS A 377 -4.74 -1.63 14.19
CA HIS A 377 -5.14 -3.02 14.03
C HIS A 377 -4.92 -3.40 12.57
N LEU A 378 -4.11 -4.42 12.32
CA LEU A 378 -3.85 -4.93 10.98
C LEU A 378 -4.30 -6.38 10.90
N GLY A 379 -4.77 -6.79 9.73
CA GLY A 379 -5.16 -8.17 9.51
C GLY A 379 -5.05 -8.63 8.07
N LEU A 380 -5.07 -9.94 7.92
CA LEU A 380 -5.07 -10.63 6.63
C LEU A 380 -6.21 -11.64 6.62
N SER A 381 -6.85 -11.85 5.47
CA SER A 381 -7.78 -12.96 5.30
C SER A 381 -7.08 -14.29 5.63
N LEU A 382 -7.82 -15.31 6.09
CA LEU A 382 -7.22 -16.62 6.36
C LEU A 382 -6.50 -17.21 5.15
N GLY A 383 -7.05 -17.01 3.93
CA GLY A 383 -6.40 -17.44 2.69
C GLY A 383 -5.06 -16.73 2.47
N MET A 384 -5.04 -15.39 2.55
CA MET A 384 -3.80 -14.62 2.40
C MET A 384 -2.80 -14.93 3.51
N PHE A 385 -3.26 -15.14 4.74
CA PHE A 385 -2.42 -15.54 5.88
C PHE A 385 -1.79 -16.92 5.64
N ALA A 386 -2.53 -17.88 5.09
CA ALA A 386 -2.04 -19.20 4.72
C ALA A 386 -1.01 -19.14 3.57
N ALA A 387 -1.28 -18.33 2.53
CA ALA A 387 -0.33 -18.09 1.44
C ALA A 387 0.98 -17.48 1.96
N CYS A 388 0.89 -16.48 2.83
CA CYS A 388 2.04 -15.85 3.48
C CYS A 388 2.83 -16.84 4.35
N ALA A 389 2.14 -17.76 5.05
CA ALA A 389 2.80 -18.80 5.83
C ALA A 389 3.65 -19.72 4.94
N ARG A 390 3.17 -20.07 3.74
CA ARG A 390 3.92 -20.87 2.77
C ARG A 390 5.10 -20.09 2.19
N LEU A 391 4.89 -18.85 1.77
CA LEU A 391 5.99 -18.01 1.27
C LEU A 391 7.07 -17.79 2.36
N HIS A 392 6.66 -17.58 3.61
CA HIS A 392 7.59 -17.44 4.72
C HIS A 392 8.46 -18.69 4.93
N GLN A 393 7.87 -19.89 4.85
CA GLN A 393 8.62 -21.15 4.96
C GLN A 393 9.71 -21.24 3.89
N VAL A 394 9.36 -20.94 2.64
CA VAL A 394 10.33 -20.89 1.52
C VAL A 394 11.45 -19.89 1.80
N GLN A 395 11.10 -18.66 2.19
CA GLN A 395 12.08 -17.62 2.51
C GLN A 395 12.96 -17.96 3.72
N ALA A 396 12.44 -18.68 4.71
CA ALA A 396 13.19 -19.11 5.88
C ALA A 396 14.23 -20.19 5.53
N GLU A 397 14.05 -20.93 4.44
CA GLU A 397 14.99 -21.96 3.96
C GLU A 397 16.07 -21.42 3.01
N VAL A 398 15.90 -20.20 2.47
CA VAL A 398 16.93 -19.56 1.64
C VAL A 398 18.21 -19.36 2.49
N PRO A 399 19.38 -19.88 2.07
CA PRO A 399 20.63 -19.69 2.79
C PRO A 399 21.01 -18.22 2.86
N ALA A 400 21.29 -17.72 4.06
CA ALA A 400 21.95 -16.43 4.25
C ALA A 400 23.46 -16.67 4.10
N GLU A 401 24.05 -16.27 2.98
CA GLU A 401 25.51 -16.27 2.89
C GLU A 401 26.06 -15.04 3.62
N GLU A 402 26.73 -15.29 4.75
CA GLU A 402 27.53 -14.33 5.52
C GLU A 402 26.78 -13.07 5.99
N PRO A 403 27.32 -12.27 6.94
CA PRO A 403 26.47 -11.31 7.60
C PRO A 403 26.14 -10.22 6.58
N LEU A 404 24.86 -10.17 6.20
CA LEU A 404 24.25 -9.23 5.26
C LEU A 404 24.52 -7.75 5.64
N PHE A 405 25.15 -7.51 6.81
CA PHE A 405 25.98 -6.34 7.12
C PHE A 405 27.32 -6.83 7.74
N PRO A 406 28.50 -6.37 7.28
CA PRO A 406 29.74 -6.59 8.01
C PRO A 406 29.63 -6.06 9.44
N ALA A 407 30.18 -6.80 10.40
CA ALA A 407 30.16 -6.42 11.81
C ALA A 407 30.98 -5.13 12.03
N ASP A 408 30.34 -4.17 12.71
CA ASP A 408 30.89 -3.00 13.42
C ASP A 408 31.22 -1.69 12.66
N PRO A 409 31.18 -0.54 13.37
CA PRO A 409 30.60 0.72 12.92
C PRO A 409 31.69 1.80 12.81
N VAL A 410 31.31 3.05 12.60
CA VAL A 410 32.19 4.24 12.49
C VAL A 410 32.79 4.47 11.10
N LEU A 411 31.95 4.70 10.10
CA LEU A 411 32.38 5.34 8.85
C LEU A 411 31.31 6.37 8.45
N THR A 412 31.74 7.61 8.18
CA THR A 412 30.92 8.83 8.13
C THR A 412 31.14 9.58 6.81
N GLY A 413 30.84 8.96 5.68
CA GLY A 413 31.02 9.56 4.34
C GLY A 413 29.85 9.37 3.38
N ARG A 414 29.54 10.41 2.58
CA ARG A 414 28.44 10.42 1.59
C ARG A 414 28.63 9.44 0.41
N GLY A 415 29.86 9.00 0.15
CA GLY A 415 30.16 7.93 -0.84
C GLY A 415 29.90 6.52 -0.30
N GLU A 416 30.00 6.35 1.03
CA GLU A 416 29.87 5.07 1.71
C GLU A 416 28.40 4.63 1.83
N ASP A 417 27.47 5.59 1.89
CA ASP A 417 26.03 5.31 1.85
C ASP A 417 25.60 4.70 0.49
N GLU A 418 26.21 5.15 -0.62
CA GLU A 418 25.92 4.58 -1.94
C GLU A 418 26.50 3.18 -2.10
N GLU A 419 27.69 2.92 -1.54
CA GLU A 419 28.32 1.60 -1.49
C GLU A 419 27.52 0.63 -0.61
N ARG A 420 27.11 1.05 0.59
CA ARG A 420 26.22 0.26 1.47
C ARG A 420 24.90 -0.07 0.78
N GLU A 421 24.33 0.88 0.06
CA GLU A 421 23.11 0.64 -0.70
C GLU A 421 23.34 -0.33 -1.86
N ALA A 422 24.47 -0.25 -2.56
CA ALA A 422 24.81 -1.20 -3.62
C ALA A 422 24.96 -2.63 -3.09
N VAL A 423 25.68 -2.81 -1.98
CA VAL A 423 25.79 -4.11 -1.28
C VAL A 423 24.41 -4.61 -0.85
N SER A 424 23.57 -3.72 -0.30
CA SER A 424 22.20 -4.09 0.10
C SER A 424 21.33 -4.50 -1.09
N ARG A 425 21.46 -3.83 -2.25
CA ARG A 425 20.75 -4.20 -3.50
C ARG A 425 21.21 -5.56 -4.01
N GLU A 426 22.52 -5.80 -4.04
CA GLU A 426 23.08 -7.09 -4.45
C GLU A 426 22.59 -8.22 -3.55
N ALA A 427 22.61 -8.04 -2.24
CA ALA A 427 22.10 -9.01 -1.29
C ALA A 427 20.60 -9.32 -1.51
N ARG A 428 19.78 -8.30 -1.79
CA ARG A 428 18.36 -8.49 -2.13
C ARG A 428 18.18 -9.25 -3.43
N ARG A 429 18.92 -8.89 -4.49
CA ARG A 429 18.88 -9.58 -5.79
C ARG A 429 19.21 -11.07 -5.61
N THR A 430 20.34 -11.38 -4.99
CA THR A 430 20.78 -12.78 -4.79
C THR A 430 19.82 -13.59 -3.92
N PHE A 431 19.18 -12.95 -2.93
CA PHE A 431 18.12 -13.60 -2.17
C PHE A 431 16.94 -13.99 -3.07
N TYR A 432 16.46 -13.09 -3.93
CA TYR A 432 15.32 -13.35 -4.81
C TYR A 432 15.63 -14.34 -5.92
N GLU A 433 16.84 -14.33 -6.50
CA GLU A 433 17.30 -15.37 -7.43
C GLU A 433 17.19 -16.76 -6.81
N ARG A 434 17.64 -16.93 -5.56
CA ARG A 434 17.56 -18.20 -4.81
C ARG A 434 16.15 -18.55 -4.35
N GLU A 435 15.32 -17.55 -4.07
CA GLU A 435 13.92 -17.75 -3.73
C GLU A 435 13.17 -18.29 -4.97
N ASP A 436 13.37 -17.68 -6.14
CA ASP A 436 12.68 -18.04 -7.37
C ASP A 436 12.96 -19.50 -7.77
N GLU A 437 14.20 -20.00 -7.61
CA GLU A 437 14.56 -21.42 -7.76
C GLU A 437 13.69 -22.37 -6.90
N ARG A 438 13.28 -21.93 -5.72
CA ARG A 438 12.44 -22.71 -4.79
C ARG A 438 10.94 -22.50 -5.03
N LEU A 439 10.56 -21.34 -5.56
CA LEU A 439 9.16 -20.99 -5.81
C LEU A 439 8.54 -21.80 -6.95
N GLU A 440 9.31 -22.34 -7.89
CA GLU A 440 8.79 -23.18 -8.98
C GLU A 440 7.87 -24.31 -8.48
N THR A 441 8.22 -24.93 -7.35
CA THR A 441 7.38 -25.97 -6.72
C THR A 441 6.38 -25.38 -5.72
N ALA A 442 6.78 -24.33 -4.98
CA ALA A 442 5.98 -23.77 -3.88
C ALA A 442 4.78 -22.93 -4.33
N ARG A 443 4.73 -22.44 -5.58
CA ARG A 443 3.58 -21.67 -6.11
C ARG A 443 2.26 -22.44 -6.02
N ARG A 444 2.25 -23.73 -6.37
CA ARG A 444 1.05 -24.58 -6.27
C ARG A 444 0.62 -24.80 -4.83
N ASP A 445 1.59 -25.00 -3.94
CA ASP A 445 1.31 -25.19 -2.52
C ASP A 445 0.77 -23.93 -1.86
N MET A 446 1.26 -22.76 -2.29
CA MET A 446 0.74 -21.45 -1.87
C MET A 446 -0.68 -21.23 -2.37
N ALA A 447 -0.98 -21.49 -3.64
CA ALA A 447 -2.33 -21.40 -4.20
C ALA A 447 -3.31 -22.35 -3.49
N ARG A 448 -2.89 -23.60 -3.24
CA ARG A 448 -3.68 -24.56 -2.45
C ARG A 448 -3.94 -24.03 -1.04
N ALA A 449 -2.91 -23.55 -0.34
CA ALA A 449 -3.05 -23.03 1.02
C ALA A 449 -3.99 -21.82 1.09
N TYR A 450 -3.93 -20.94 0.10
CA TYR A 450 -4.85 -19.82 -0.04
C TYR A 450 -6.31 -20.30 -0.21
N ALA A 451 -6.54 -21.24 -1.12
CA ALA A 451 -7.87 -21.76 -1.42
C ALA A 451 -8.48 -22.56 -0.25
N THR A 452 -7.69 -23.44 0.39
CA THR A 452 -8.16 -24.25 1.52
C THR A 452 -8.23 -23.47 2.83
N ARG A 453 -7.59 -22.29 2.89
CA ARG A 453 -7.51 -21.44 4.09
C ARG A 453 -6.87 -22.15 5.29
N GLU A 454 -6.08 -23.19 5.02
CA GLU A 454 -5.43 -24.02 6.05
C GLU A 454 -4.20 -23.31 6.61
N VAL A 455 -4.34 -22.84 7.85
CA VAL A 455 -3.26 -22.20 8.62
C VAL A 455 -2.80 -23.13 9.74
N PRO A 456 -1.49 -23.37 9.91
CA PRO A 456 -0.97 -24.05 11.09
C PRO A 456 -1.44 -23.40 12.39
N THR A 457 -2.07 -24.16 13.29
CA THR A 457 -2.71 -23.64 14.52
C THR A 457 -1.74 -22.87 15.42
N TRP A 458 -0.47 -23.29 15.49
CA TRP A 458 0.56 -22.61 16.27
C TRP A 458 0.84 -21.17 15.79
N LEU A 459 0.60 -20.85 14.50
CA LEU A 459 0.71 -19.47 13.98
C LEU A 459 -0.45 -18.59 14.44
N LEU A 460 -1.61 -19.18 14.71
CA LEU A 460 -2.78 -18.47 15.21
C LEU A 460 -2.71 -18.23 16.71
N ARG A 461 -1.83 -18.91 17.46
CA ARG A 461 -1.62 -18.73 18.91
C ARG A 461 -2.94 -18.77 19.70
N ASP A 462 -3.81 -19.72 19.35
CA ASP A 462 -5.16 -19.89 19.92
C ASP A 462 -6.04 -18.63 19.84
N ALA A 463 -5.83 -17.79 18.80
CA ALA A 463 -6.62 -16.60 18.54
C ALA A 463 -8.14 -16.93 18.53
N PRO A 464 -8.94 -16.32 19.42
CA PRO A 464 -10.37 -16.56 19.45
C PRO A 464 -11.03 -15.94 18.23
N THR A 465 -12.11 -16.57 17.75
CA THR A 465 -13.01 -15.92 16.79
C THR A 465 -13.92 -14.95 17.53
N VAL A 466 -13.92 -13.69 17.12
CA VAL A 466 -14.64 -12.60 17.79
C VAL A 466 -15.45 -11.82 16.77
N VAL A 467 -16.78 -11.86 16.92
CA VAL A 467 -17.68 -10.90 16.30
C VAL A 467 -17.82 -9.73 17.28
N GLU A 468 -17.54 -8.51 16.83
CA GLU A 468 -17.56 -7.35 17.71
C GLU A 468 -18.17 -6.11 17.06
N ARG A 469 -18.60 -5.19 17.93
CA ARG A 469 -18.99 -3.83 17.57
C ARG A 469 -17.79 -2.90 17.70
N PRO A 470 -17.30 -2.28 16.61
CA PRO A 470 -16.17 -1.36 16.66
C PRO A 470 -16.39 -0.17 17.60
N GLU A 471 -17.65 0.25 17.75
CA GLU A 471 -18.05 1.33 18.66
C GLU A 471 -17.76 0.98 20.13
N ALA A 472 -17.89 -0.30 20.49
CA ALA A 472 -17.60 -0.79 21.83
C ALA A 472 -16.10 -0.83 22.17
N ARG A 473 -15.21 -0.72 21.16
CA ARG A 473 -13.75 -0.65 21.32
C ARG A 473 -13.19 0.77 21.19
N GLY A 474 -13.89 1.76 21.75
CA GLY A 474 -13.44 3.15 21.71
C GLY A 474 -13.59 3.80 20.33
N GLY A 475 -14.51 3.30 19.51
CA GLY A 475 -14.82 3.87 18.20
C GLY A 475 -13.74 3.63 17.16
N LEU A 476 -13.39 2.37 16.92
CA LEU A 476 -12.48 1.99 15.82
C LEU A 476 -13.08 2.34 14.46
N LEU A 477 -12.28 2.95 13.59
CA LEU A 477 -12.63 3.18 12.18
C LEU A 477 -11.98 2.09 11.34
N GLU A 478 -12.77 1.14 10.87
CA GLU A 478 -12.28 -0.06 10.19
C GLU A 478 -12.43 0.04 8.67
N ALA A 479 -11.44 -0.41 7.92
CA ALA A 479 -11.57 -0.69 6.49
C ALA A 479 -10.91 -2.01 6.14
N ARG A 480 -11.20 -2.48 4.94
CA ARG A 480 -10.59 -3.68 4.38
C ARG A 480 -10.42 -3.58 2.87
N THR A 481 -9.47 -4.32 2.32
CA THR A 481 -9.53 -4.76 0.91
C THR A 481 -10.16 -6.16 0.86
N ALA A 482 -10.07 -6.85 -0.27
CA ALA A 482 -10.43 -8.26 -0.35
C ALA A 482 -9.61 -9.13 0.65
N GLU A 483 -8.32 -8.82 0.81
CA GLU A 483 -7.36 -9.66 1.55
C GLU A 483 -6.78 -9.03 2.81
N THR A 484 -6.94 -7.72 3.00
CA THR A 484 -6.34 -6.99 4.12
C THR A 484 -7.40 -6.32 4.97
N TYR A 485 -7.13 -6.18 6.27
CA TYR A 485 -7.94 -5.43 7.23
C TYR A 485 -7.07 -4.38 7.90
N VAL A 486 -7.63 -3.20 8.12
CA VAL A 486 -7.01 -2.11 8.88
C VAL A 486 -8.05 -1.44 9.76
N ALA A 487 -7.72 -1.14 11.01
CA ALA A 487 -8.51 -0.22 11.82
C ALA A 487 -7.62 0.76 12.58
N VAL A 488 -8.11 2.00 12.67
CA VAL A 488 -7.47 3.09 13.41
C VAL A 488 -8.32 3.45 14.62
N GLU A 489 -7.68 3.71 15.75
CA GLU A 489 -8.36 4.20 16.95
C GLU A 489 -8.79 5.65 16.76
N SER A 490 -9.96 6.04 17.28
CA SER A 490 -10.40 7.45 17.27
C SER A 490 -9.45 8.38 18.02
N ALA A 491 -8.66 7.83 18.93
CA ALA A 491 -7.61 8.51 19.68
C ALA A 491 -6.26 8.59 18.93
N ASP A 492 -6.17 8.08 17.70
CA ASP A 492 -4.96 8.23 16.87
C ASP A 492 -4.53 9.71 16.85
N PRO A 493 -3.24 10.02 17.08
CA PRO A 493 -2.74 11.38 17.11
C PRO A 493 -3.18 12.24 15.93
N ILE A 494 -3.29 11.66 14.73
CA ILE A 494 -3.70 12.40 13.52
C ILE A 494 -5.17 12.84 13.58
N LEU A 495 -6.03 12.07 14.26
CA LEU A 495 -7.46 12.31 14.42
C LEU A 495 -7.77 13.14 15.67
N SER A 496 -6.82 13.15 16.62
CA SER A 496 -6.97 13.76 17.95
C SER A 496 -6.96 15.29 17.98
N GLY A 497 -6.61 15.96 16.87
CA GLY A 497 -6.64 17.43 16.72
C GLY A 497 -8.03 18.09 16.84
N ARG A 498 -9.05 17.31 17.18
CA ARG A 498 -10.46 17.71 17.37
C ARG A 498 -10.81 18.22 18.78
N ARG A 499 -9.85 18.43 19.67
CA ARG A 499 -10.14 18.89 21.05
C ARG A 499 -9.92 20.38 21.22
#